data_AF-A0A2P5C8P5-F1
#
_entry.id   AF-A0A2P5C8P5-F1
#
_cell.length_a   1.000
_cell.length_b   1.000
_cell.length_c   1.000
_cell.angle_alpha   90.00
_cell.angle_beta   90.00
_cell.angle_gamma   90.00
#
_symmetry.space_group_name_H-M   'P 1'
#
loop_
_entity.id
_entity.type
_entity.pdbx_description
1 polymer ?
#
loop_
_entity_poly.entity_id
_entity_poly.type
_entity_poly.pdbx_seq_one_letter_code
_entity_poly.pdbx_strand_id
1 'polypeptide(L)'
;MSLVTRTYGETQEKAINEQYKKIKVLEDGIKDLFPDGTQFDGKNVGLLDILLCSTFCPYKVLEEVLGLKVIDPEKNPLIFSWVTVLIEVPMVKELMPSHEKPVEVFRIFRNYALNPPAV
;
A
#
# COMPACT_ATOMS: atom_id res chain seq x y z
N MET A 1 8.13 10.87 -5.48
CA MET A 1 6.70 10.55 -5.30
C MET A 1 6.23 9.77 -6.54
N SER A 2 5.45 8.70 -6.35
CA SER A 2 5.08 7.75 -7.43
C SER A 2 4.34 8.42 -8.59
N LEU A 3 4.49 7.90 -9.82
CA LEU A 3 3.74 8.38 -10.99
C LEU A 3 2.23 8.22 -10.79
N VAL A 4 1.82 7.17 -10.06
CA VAL A 4 0.42 6.90 -9.68
C VAL A 4 -0.22 8.08 -8.94
N THR A 5 0.54 8.81 -8.12
CA THR A 5 -0.03 9.90 -7.31
C THR A 5 0.05 11.27 -8.00
N ARG A 6 0.72 11.37 -9.16
CA ARG A 6 1.02 12.63 -9.86
C ARG A 6 0.41 12.74 -11.24
N THR A 7 -0.46 11.80 -11.60
CA THR A 7 -1.08 11.74 -12.92
C THR A 7 -2.55 11.37 -12.80
N TYR A 8 -3.29 11.52 -13.90
CA TYR A 8 -4.68 11.11 -14.08
C TYR A 8 -4.85 10.36 -15.40
N GLY A 9 -6.02 9.71 -15.56
CA GLY A 9 -6.42 9.05 -16.80
C GLY A 9 -5.47 7.92 -17.20
N GLU A 10 -5.26 7.76 -18.51
CA GLU A 10 -4.49 6.65 -19.06
C GLU A 10 -3.06 6.54 -18.51
N THR A 11 -2.39 7.67 -18.21
CA THR A 11 -1.05 7.65 -17.63
C THR A 11 -1.06 7.06 -16.22
N GLN A 12 -2.09 7.39 -15.43
CA GLN A 12 -2.26 6.87 -14.08
C GLN A 12 -2.59 5.37 -14.10
N GLU A 13 -3.44 4.95 -15.03
CA GLU A 13 -3.79 3.54 -15.24
C GLU A 13 -2.58 2.70 -15.66
N LYS A 14 -1.73 3.22 -16.56
CA LYS A 14 -0.46 2.57 -16.90
C LYS A 14 0.47 2.50 -15.70
N ALA A 15 0.57 3.59 -14.92
CA ALA A 15 1.40 3.65 -13.74
C ALA A 15 0.99 2.63 -12.66
N ILE A 16 -0.30 2.44 -12.42
CA ILE A 16 -0.77 1.46 -11.43
C ILE A 16 -0.52 0.02 -11.91
N ASN A 17 -0.65 -0.24 -13.22
CA ASN A 17 -0.30 -1.54 -13.77
C ASN A 17 1.20 -1.87 -13.63
N GLU A 18 2.09 -0.89 -13.82
CA GLU A 18 3.51 -1.05 -13.52
C GLU A 18 3.77 -1.24 -12.02
N GLN A 19 2.99 -0.58 -11.15
CA GLN A 19 3.07 -0.80 -9.70
C GLN A 19 2.69 -2.24 -9.34
N TYR A 20 1.65 -2.81 -9.95
CA TYR A 20 1.28 -4.22 -9.73
C TYR A 20 2.40 -5.18 -10.12
N LYS A 21 3.14 -4.91 -11.20
CA LYS A 21 4.32 -5.72 -11.58
C LYS A 21 5.41 -5.68 -10.52
N LYS A 22 5.66 -4.52 -9.91
CA LYS A 22 6.64 -4.38 -8.81
C LYS A 22 6.19 -5.12 -7.56
N ILE A 23 4.91 -5.04 -7.21
CA ILE A 23 4.34 -5.79 -6.08
C ILE A 23 4.47 -7.30 -6.35
N LYS A 24 4.24 -7.75 -7.58
CA LYS A 24 4.43 -9.15 -7.95
C LYS A 24 5.89 -9.62 -7.74
N VAL A 25 6.87 -8.82 -8.13
CA VAL A 25 8.29 -9.14 -7.86
C VAL A 25 8.56 -9.27 -6.35
N LEU A 26 7.95 -8.41 -5.53
CA LEU A 26 8.03 -8.53 -4.08
C LEU A 26 7.37 -9.83 -3.58
N GLU A 27 6.18 -10.17 -4.05
CA GLU A 27 5.50 -11.42 -3.68
C GLU A 27 6.30 -12.66 -4.05
N ASP A 28 6.89 -12.68 -5.24
CA ASP A 28 7.70 -13.80 -5.70
C ASP A 28 8.99 -13.93 -4.88
N GLY A 29 9.66 -12.81 -4.58
CA GLY A 29 10.82 -12.80 -3.68
C GLY A 29 10.50 -13.23 -2.24
N ILE A 30 9.32 -12.89 -1.73
CA ILE A 30 8.86 -13.38 -0.42
C ILE A 30 8.67 -14.90 -0.45
N LYS A 31 8.03 -15.44 -1.51
CA LYS A 31 7.85 -16.90 -1.64
C LYS A 31 9.19 -17.64 -1.72
N ASP A 32 10.17 -17.08 -2.42
CA ASP A 32 11.50 -17.70 -2.57
C ASP A 32 12.28 -17.71 -1.25
N LEU A 33 12.18 -16.64 -0.46
CA LEU A 33 12.86 -16.51 0.84
C LEU A 33 12.14 -17.24 1.97
N PHE A 34 10.82 -17.39 1.85
CA PHE A 34 9.94 -18.00 2.86
C PHE A 34 9.06 -19.09 2.23
N PRO A 35 9.65 -20.20 1.76
CA PRO A 35 8.95 -21.25 0.98
C PRO A 35 7.87 -21.99 1.80
N ASP A 36 8.03 -22.06 3.12
CA ASP A 36 7.06 -22.70 4.03
C ASP A 36 5.87 -21.79 4.37
N GLY A 37 5.76 -20.64 3.70
CA GLY A 37 4.62 -19.75 3.83
C GLY A 37 4.54 -19.11 5.21
N THR A 38 5.60 -18.42 5.64
CA THR A 38 5.59 -17.65 6.88
C THR A 38 4.69 -16.42 6.73
N GLN A 39 3.38 -16.64 6.66
CA GLN A 39 2.41 -15.60 6.91
C GLN A 39 2.59 -15.17 8.35
N PHE A 40 2.60 -13.87 8.57
CA PHE A 40 2.66 -13.31 9.91
C PHE A 40 1.60 -13.93 10.82
N ASP A 41 2.05 -14.50 11.93
CA ASP A 41 1.24 -15.29 12.86
C ASP A 41 0.34 -14.43 13.77
N GLY A 42 0.36 -13.11 13.59
CA GLY A 42 -0.36 -12.16 14.44
C GLY A 42 0.30 -11.88 15.78
N LYS A 43 1.43 -12.54 16.11
CA LYS A 43 2.04 -12.53 17.45
C LYS A 43 3.42 -11.89 17.45
N ASN A 44 4.30 -12.26 16.51
CA ASN A 44 5.68 -11.80 16.48
C ASN A 44 5.93 -10.90 15.27
N VAL A 45 6.06 -9.60 15.49
CA VAL A 45 6.31 -8.61 14.43
C VAL A 45 7.78 -8.62 14.04
N GLY A 46 8.09 -9.05 12.82
CA GLY A 46 9.42 -9.03 12.22
C GLY A 46 9.67 -7.81 11.32
N LEU A 47 10.87 -7.74 10.75
CA LEU A 47 11.26 -6.64 9.86
C LEU A 47 10.38 -6.57 8.60
N LEU A 48 10.06 -7.72 8.00
CA LEU A 48 9.19 -7.77 6.81
C LEU A 48 7.79 -7.24 7.15
N ASP A 49 7.25 -7.59 8.31
CA ASP A 49 5.94 -7.11 8.77
C ASP A 49 5.90 -5.60 8.93
N ILE A 50 6.94 -5.01 9.51
CA ILE A 50 7.06 -3.55 9.65
C ILE A 50 7.11 -2.87 8.28
N LEU A 51 7.89 -3.43 7.35
CA LEU A 51 7.99 -2.91 5.99
C LEU A 51 6.66 -3.02 5.24
N LEU A 52 5.97 -4.16 5.31
CA LEU A 52 4.67 -4.34 4.69
C LEU A 52 3.61 -3.44 5.34
N CYS A 53 3.62 -3.34 6.67
CA CYS A 53 2.69 -2.51 7.42
C CYS A 53 2.83 -1.03 7.03
N SER A 54 4.03 -0.49 7.11
CA SER A 54 4.30 0.92 6.77
C SER A 54 4.00 1.26 5.31
N THR A 55 4.22 0.30 4.40
CA THR A 55 4.03 0.53 2.96
C THR A 55 2.57 0.36 2.53
N PHE A 56 1.88 -0.64 3.07
CA PHE A 56 0.62 -1.14 2.52
C PHE A 56 -0.58 -1.01 3.46
N CYS A 57 -0.45 -0.92 4.79
CA CYS A 57 -1.62 -0.76 5.66
C CYS A 57 -2.49 0.49 5.34
N PRO A 58 -1.91 1.63 4.91
CA PRO A 58 -2.71 2.77 4.47
C PRO A 58 -3.44 2.59 3.13
N TYR A 59 -3.42 1.41 2.51
CA TYR A 59 -3.92 1.23 1.13
C TYR A 59 -5.35 1.73 0.94
N LYS A 60 -6.28 1.48 1.87
CA LYS A 60 -7.67 1.96 1.74
C LYS A 60 -7.77 3.48 1.65
N VAL A 61 -6.92 4.19 2.39
CA VAL A 61 -6.82 5.66 2.31
C VAL A 61 -6.30 6.07 0.93
N LEU A 62 -5.26 5.40 0.43
CA LEU A 62 -4.71 5.67 -0.89
C LEU A 62 -5.74 5.38 -1.99
N GLU A 63 -6.50 4.29 -1.89
CA GLU A 63 -7.54 3.92 -2.86
C GLU A 63 -8.66 4.96 -2.92
N GLU A 64 -9.11 5.46 -1.77
CA GLU A 64 -10.09 6.55 -1.72
C GLU A 64 -9.54 7.83 -2.36
N VAL A 65 -8.31 8.22 -2.01
CA VAL A 65 -7.69 9.44 -2.53
C VAL A 65 -7.39 9.32 -4.01
N LEU A 66 -7.02 8.13 -4.49
CA LEU A 66 -6.63 7.88 -5.87
C LEU A 66 -7.80 7.61 -6.80
N GLY A 67 -8.90 7.04 -6.28
CA GLY A 67 -10.00 6.51 -7.07
C GLY A 67 -9.64 5.22 -7.82
N LEU A 68 -8.60 4.50 -7.35
CA LEU A 68 -8.03 3.32 -7.99
C LEU A 68 -7.74 2.27 -6.91
N LYS A 69 -7.80 0.98 -7.26
CA LYS A 69 -7.22 -0.06 -6.42
C LYS A 69 -5.70 0.11 -6.38
N VAL A 70 -5.11 0.01 -5.19
CA VAL A 70 -3.66 0.07 -4.97
C VAL A 70 -3.13 -1.32 -4.65
N ILE A 71 -3.92 -2.11 -3.93
CA ILE A 71 -3.68 -3.53 -3.69
C ILE A 71 -4.87 -4.27 -4.26
N ASP A 72 -4.64 -5.04 -5.31
CA ASP A 72 -5.71 -5.83 -5.93
C ASP A 72 -5.58 -7.28 -5.45
N PRO A 73 -6.59 -7.86 -4.77
CA PRO A 73 -6.53 -9.24 -4.29
C PRO A 73 -6.27 -10.28 -5.39
N GLU A 74 -6.67 -10.02 -6.63
CA GLU A 74 -6.44 -10.92 -7.76
C GLU A 74 -5.00 -10.83 -8.28
N LYS A 75 -4.37 -9.65 -8.18
CA LYS A 75 -3.01 -9.40 -8.68
C LYS A 75 -1.93 -9.51 -7.60
N ASN A 76 -2.31 -9.29 -6.35
CA ASN A 76 -1.44 -9.18 -5.17
C ASN A 76 -2.00 -10.00 -3.99
N PRO A 77 -2.31 -11.30 -4.18
CA PRO A 77 -3.00 -12.10 -3.18
C PRO A 77 -2.22 -12.27 -1.87
N LEU A 78 -0.89 -12.38 -1.93
CA LEU A 78 -0.04 -12.59 -0.76
C LEU A 78 0.03 -11.32 0.08
N ILE A 79 0.32 -10.17 -0.56
CA ILE A 79 0.35 -8.88 0.14
C ILE A 79 -1.02 -8.53 0.69
N PHE A 80 -2.09 -8.75 -0.08
CA PHE A 80 -3.45 -8.48 0.38
C PHE A 80 -3.80 -9.29 1.63
N SER A 81 -3.51 -10.60 1.62
CA SER A 81 -3.74 -11.48 2.78
C SER A 81 -2.94 -11.02 4.00
N TRP A 82 -1.66 -10.72 3.80
CA TRP A 82 -0.76 -10.31 4.88
C TRP A 82 -1.16 -8.98 5.52
N VAL A 83 -1.46 -7.97 4.70
CA VAL A 83 -1.87 -6.64 5.16
C VAL A 83 -3.21 -6.70 5.88
N THR A 84 -4.13 -7.56 5.44
CA THR A 84 -5.41 -7.76 6.12
C THR A 84 -5.21 -8.30 7.53
N VAL A 85 -4.23 -9.19 7.75
CA VAL A 85 -3.88 -9.65 9.11
C VAL A 85 -3.17 -8.55 9.91
N LEU A 86 -2.22 -7.82 9.30
CA LEU A 86 -1.44 -6.77 9.97
C LEU A 86 -2.32 -5.63 10.49
N ILE A 87 -3.32 -5.20 9.72
CA ILE A 87 -4.26 -4.14 10.14
C ILE A 87 -5.06 -4.57 11.37
N GLU A 88 -5.25 -5.87 11.58
CA GLU A 88 -6.03 -6.38 12.70
C GLU A 88 -5.23 -6.50 14.01
N VAL A 89 -3.89 -6.38 13.96
CA VAL A 89 -3.00 -6.39 15.13
C VAL A 89 -3.35 -5.24 16.07
N PRO A 90 -3.56 -5.49 17.38
CA PRO A 90 -3.95 -4.46 18.34
C PRO A 90 -3.03 -3.23 18.32
N MET A 91 -1.72 -3.43 18.33
CA MET A 91 -0.73 -2.35 18.26
C MET A 91 -0.86 -1.52 16.98
N VAL A 92 -1.11 -2.15 15.82
CA VAL A 92 -1.29 -1.43 14.55
C VAL A 92 -2.59 -0.62 14.59
N LYS A 93 -3.70 -1.21 15.06
CA LYS A 93 -4.98 -0.51 15.22
C LYS A 93 -4.89 0.71 16.12
N GLU A 94 -4.21 0.58 17.24
CA GLU A 94 -4.02 1.68 18.20
C GLU A 94 -3.19 2.83 17.62
N LEU A 95 -2.22 2.52 16.75
CA LEU A 95 -1.36 3.51 16.10
C LEU A 95 -1.99 4.14 14.85
N MET A 96 -2.93 3.46 14.21
CA MET A 96 -3.58 3.94 13.00
C MET A 96 -4.51 5.12 13.33
N PRO A 97 -4.31 6.31 12.72
CA PRO A 97 -5.22 7.43 12.93
C PRO A 97 -6.60 7.13 12.35
N SER A 98 -7.62 7.84 12.85
CA SER A 98 -8.97 7.83 12.25
C SER A 98 -8.89 8.10 10.75
N HIS A 99 -9.49 7.24 9.92
CA HIS A 99 -9.36 7.19 8.46
C HIS A 99 -9.47 8.55 7.75
N GLU A 100 -10.33 9.46 8.24
CA GLU A 100 -10.52 10.80 7.67
C GLU A 100 -9.25 11.67 7.69
N LYS A 101 -8.45 11.61 8.76
CA LYS A 101 -7.24 12.42 8.93
C LYS A 101 -6.17 12.12 7.87
N PRO A 102 -5.73 10.86 7.67
CA PRO A 102 -4.77 10.56 6.63
C PRO A 102 -5.35 10.82 5.23
N VAL A 103 -6.66 10.61 4.99
CA VAL A 103 -7.29 10.99 3.70
C VAL A 103 -7.07 12.47 3.38
N GLU A 104 -7.33 13.37 4.33
CA GLU A 104 -7.11 14.81 4.15
C GLU A 104 -5.65 15.13 3.83
N VAL A 105 -4.73 14.57 4.63
CA VAL A 105 -3.28 14.75 4.43
C VAL A 105 -2.83 14.25 3.05
N PHE A 106 -3.28 13.06 2.64
CA PHE A 106 -2.95 12.51 1.32
C PHE A 106 -3.56 13.29 0.17
N ARG A 107 -4.76 13.88 0.33
CA ARG A 107 -5.34 14.81 -0.66
C ARG A 107 -4.48 16.05 -0.83
N ILE A 108 -4.00 16.64 0.27
CA ILE A 108 -3.08 17.79 0.24
C ILE A 108 -1.80 17.42 -0.51
N PHE A 109 -1.16 16.31 -0.15
CA PHE A 109 0.04 15.85 -0.84
C PHE A 109 -0.19 15.57 -2.32
N ARG A 110 -1.30 14.91 -2.67
CA ARG A 110 -1.66 14.63 -4.07
C ARG A 110 -1.86 15.92 -4.86
N ASN A 111 -2.59 16.89 -4.30
CA ASN A 111 -2.83 18.18 -4.95
C ASN A 111 -1.51 18.92 -5.20
N TYR A 112 -0.62 18.99 -4.19
CA TYR A 112 0.69 19.61 -4.35
C TYR A 112 1.54 18.92 -5.44
N ALA A 113 1.44 17.60 -5.54
CA ALA A 113 2.24 16.83 -6.48
C ALA A 113 1.74 16.92 -7.94
N LEU A 114 0.46 17.22 -8.12
CA LEU A 114 -0.20 17.51 -9.39
C LEU A 114 -0.02 18.97 -9.82
N ASN A 115 -0.08 19.88 -8.85
CA ASN A 115 0.00 21.33 -9.04
C ASN A 115 1.18 21.89 -8.22
N PRO A 116 2.43 21.58 -8.60
CA PRO A 116 3.58 22.11 -7.88
C PRO A 116 3.59 23.65 -7.99
N PRO A 117 3.91 24.37 -6.90
CA PRO A 117 4.03 25.82 -6.96
C PRO A 117 5.10 26.22 -7.98
N ALA A 118 4.85 27.32 -8.71
CA ALA A 118 5.85 27.91 -9.58
C ALA A 118 7.07 28.30 -8.74
N VAL A 119 8.24 27.81 -9.15
CA VAL A 119 9.54 28.13 -8.55
C VAL A 119 10.03 29.45 -9.13
#